data_AF-A0A7X2S804-F1
#
_entry.id   AF-A0A7X2S804-F1
#
_cell.length_a   1.000
_cell.length_b   1.000
_cell.length_c   1.000
_cell.angle_alpha   90.00
_cell.angle_beta   90.00
_cell.angle_gamma   90.00
#
_symmetry.space_group_name_H-M   'P 1'
#
loop_
_entity.id
_entity.type
_entity.pdbx_description
1 polymer ?
#
loop_
_entity_poly.entity_id
_entity_poly.type
_entity_poly.pdbx_seq_one_letter_code
_entity_poly.pdbx_strand_id
1 'polypeptide(L)'
;MLKKIFQSPLFNAMLIGMLGLIMIGNHYPECVPAWLVLDPMVLGIPILILLVFIPFYNKKHPADRIKPTLMPMEFREEDEGQQWITFKATRKVYIFFASIIPVAIATTAYLNHLPYLPVVLLAAMGVTQYVIYWTELRKHA
;
A
#
# COMPACT_ATOMS: atom_id res chain seq x y z
N MET A 1 4.84 -19.35 -3.65
CA MET A 1 4.14 -18.83 -2.45
C MET A 1 4.63 -17.44 -2.07
N LEU A 2 5.94 -17.21 -1.93
CA LEU A 2 6.52 -15.89 -1.62
C LEU A 2 6.05 -14.77 -2.56
N LYS A 3 6.10 -15.01 -3.88
CA LYS A 3 5.63 -14.08 -4.92
C LYS A 3 4.16 -13.68 -4.76
N LYS A 4 3.27 -14.61 -4.38
CA LYS A 4 1.84 -14.32 -4.15
C LYS A 4 1.58 -13.45 -2.90
N ILE A 5 2.43 -13.57 -1.88
CA ILE A 5 2.33 -12.75 -0.66
C ILE A 5 2.80 -11.31 -0.96
N PHE A 6 3.95 -11.18 -1.62
CA PHE A 6 4.50 -9.86 -1.99
C PHE A 6 3.68 -9.11 -3.03
N GLN A 7 3.03 -9.82 -3.93
CA GLN A 7 2.12 -9.23 -4.93
C GLN A 7 0.70 -9.09 -4.40
N SER A 8 0.45 -9.37 -3.11
CA SER A 8 -0.89 -9.21 -2.56
C SER A 8 -1.17 -7.73 -2.31
N PRO A 9 -2.31 -7.21 -2.77
CA PRO A 9 -2.78 -5.87 -2.42
C PRO A 9 -2.83 -5.63 -0.90
N LEU A 10 -3.11 -6.69 -0.12
CA LEU A 10 -3.15 -6.63 1.34
C LEU A 10 -1.77 -6.39 1.97
N PHE A 11 -0.70 -6.90 1.35
CA PHE A 11 0.66 -6.64 1.81
C PHE A 11 0.99 -5.15 1.63
N ASN A 12 0.64 -4.56 0.48
CA ASN A 12 0.81 -3.13 0.25
C ASN A 12 -0.06 -2.27 1.18
N ALA A 13 -1.29 -2.70 1.47
CA ALA A 13 -2.14 -2.05 2.47
C ALA A 13 -1.49 -2.05 3.86
N MET A 14 -0.96 -3.20 4.28
CA MET A 14 -0.26 -3.36 5.56
C MET A 14 0.98 -2.46 5.65
N LEU A 15 1.77 -2.38 4.57
CA LEU A 15 2.93 -1.50 4.50
C LEU A 15 2.56 -0.02 4.68
N ILE A 16 1.54 0.46 3.96
CA ILE A 16 1.06 1.85 4.11
C ILE A 16 0.55 2.10 5.53
N GLY A 17 -0.23 1.17 6.08
CA GLY A 17 -0.73 1.28 7.45
C GLY A 17 0.41 1.41 8.47
N MET A 18 1.44 0.56 8.36
CA MET A 18 2.61 0.64 9.23
C MET A 18 3.41 1.93 9.04
N LEU A 19 3.59 2.41 7.80
CA LEU A 19 4.26 3.70 7.55
C LEU A 19 3.50 4.86 8.21
N GLY A 20 2.17 4.86 8.12
CA GLY A 20 1.32 5.83 8.82
C GLY A 20 1.51 5.78 10.33
N LEU A 21 1.49 4.58 10.92
CA LEU A 21 1.72 4.40 12.36
C LEU A 21 3.11 4.85 12.82
N ILE A 22 4.15 4.51 12.06
CA ILE A 22 5.54 4.95 12.33
C ILE A 22 5.64 6.48 12.26
N MET A 23 5.06 7.11 11.25
CA MET A 23 5.04 8.56 11.11
C MET A 23 4.36 9.24 12.30
N ILE A 24 3.17 8.75 12.70
CA ILE A 24 2.43 9.33 13.82
C ILE A 24 3.18 9.10 15.13
N GLY A 25 3.67 7.88 15.38
CA GLY A 25 4.37 7.53 16.63
C GLY A 25 5.68 8.28 16.84
N ASN A 26 6.45 8.53 15.77
CA ASN A 26 7.73 9.24 15.88
C ASN A 26 7.58 10.76 15.88
N HIS A 27 6.59 11.31 15.16
CA HIS A 27 6.43 12.76 15.02
C HIS A 27 5.43 13.37 16.01
N TYR A 28 4.49 12.57 16.51
CA TYR A 28 3.45 12.97 17.47
C TYR A 28 3.37 11.99 18.66
N PRO A 29 4.47 11.81 19.42
CA PRO A 29 4.52 10.82 20.50
C PRO A 29 3.51 11.10 21.62
N GLU A 30 3.15 12.36 21.86
CA GLU A 30 2.15 12.77 22.85
C GLU A 30 0.73 12.23 22.55
N CYS A 31 0.45 11.89 21.29
CA CYS A 31 -0.86 11.43 20.85
C CYS A 31 -0.97 9.90 20.74
N VAL A 32 0.14 9.17 20.93
CA VAL A 32 0.21 7.73 20.71
C VAL A 32 0.72 7.05 21.98
N PRO A 33 0.05 6.00 22.46
CA PRO A 33 0.57 5.28 23.61
C PRO A 33 1.94 4.66 23.29
N ALA A 34 2.86 4.70 24.26
CA ALA A 34 4.27 4.33 24.07
C ALA A 34 4.49 2.92 23.48
N TRP A 35 3.58 1.98 23.73
CA TRP A 35 3.65 0.61 23.19
C TRP A 35 3.35 0.50 21.68
N LEU A 36 2.82 1.56 21.07
CA LEU A 36 2.43 1.62 19.66
C LEU A 36 3.45 2.41 18.83
N VAL A 37 4.46 3.01 19.48
CA VAL A 37 5.58 3.68 18.79
C VAL A 37 6.48 2.62 18.16
N LEU A 38 6.49 2.59 16.83
CA LEU A 38 7.29 1.66 16.04
C LEU A 38 8.54 2.35 15.50
N ASP A 39 9.68 1.69 15.66
CA ASP A 39 10.94 2.13 15.06
C ASP A 39 10.85 1.98 13.52
N PRO A 40 11.25 3.01 12.73
CA PRO A 40 11.35 2.90 11.27
C PRO A 40 12.12 1.68 10.76
N MET A 41 13.09 1.16 11.53
CA MET A 41 13.85 -0.06 11.24
C MET A 41 12.96 -1.29 11.09
N VAL A 42 11.78 -1.32 11.71
CA VAL A 42 10.81 -2.43 11.62
C VAL A 42 10.38 -2.67 10.17
N LEU A 43 10.24 -1.61 9.36
CA LEU A 43 9.98 -1.73 7.93
C LEU A 43 11.27 -1.72 7.10
N GLY A 44 12.28 -0.98 7.53
CA GLY A 44 13.57 -0.88 6.84
C GLY A 44 14.25 -2.24 6.66
N ILE A 45 14.33 -3.04 7.73
CA ILE A 45 15.03 -4.34 7.71
C ILE A 45 14.38 -5.32 6.72
N PRO A 46 13.05 -5.57 6.74
CA PRO A 46 12.40 -6.42 5.74
C PRO A 46 12.60 -5.97 4.30
N ILE A 47 12.53 -4.65 4.04
CA ILE A 47 12.73 -4.09 2.69
C ILE A 47 14.17 -4.31 2.22
N LEU A 48 15.16 -4.09 3.09
CA LEU A 48 16.57 -4.35 2.77
C LEU A 48 16.83 -5.83 2.52
N ILE A 49 16.26 -6.72 3.33
CA ILE A 49 16.33 -8.17 3.10
C ILE A 49 15.74 -8.51 1.73
N LEU A 50 14.57 -7.97 1.38
CA LEU A 50 13.97 -8.15 0.06
C LEU A 50 14.90 -7.71 -1.07
N LEU A 51 15.48 -6.52 -0.98
CA LEU A 51 16.39 -6.01 -2.00
C LEU A 51 17.60 -6.92 -2.21
N VAL A 52 18.12 -7.53 -1.14
CA VAL A 52 19.23 -8.50 -1.21
C VAL A 52 18.77 -9.82 -1.80
N PHE A 53 17.58 -10.32 -1.47
CA PHE A 53 17.10 -11.64 -1.91
C PHE A 53 16.58 -11.67 -3.36
N ILE A 54 16.07 -10.55 -3.88
CA ILE A 54 15.60 -10.43 -5.28
C ILE A 54 16.63 -10.89 -6.32
N PRO A 55 17.91 -10.45 -6.30
CA PRO A 55 18.91 -10.91 -7.26
C PRO A 55 19.22 -12.41 -7.12
N PHE A 56 19.22 -12.97 -5.91
CA PHE A 56 19.39 -14.42 -5.71
C PHE A 56 18.21 -15.21 -6.27
N TYR A 57 16.98 -14.73 -6.04
CA TYR A 57 15.77 -15.33 -6.61
C TYR A 57 15.77 -15.29 -8.14
N ASN A 58 16.14 -14.14 -8.73
CA ASN A 58 16.21 -13.95 -10.18
C ASN A 58 17.28 -14.83 -10.86
N LYS A 59 18.38 -15.15 -10.16
CA LYS A 59 19.38 -16.12 -10.64
C LYS A 59 18.85 -17.55 -10.64
N LYS A 60 18.06 -17.93 -9.63
CA LYS A 60 17.49 -19.27 -9.48
C LYS A 60 16.27 -19.52 -10.39
N HIS A 61 15.52 -18.46 -10.72
CA HIS A 61 14.32 -18.52 -11.55
C HIS A 61 14.44 -17.60 -12.78
N PRO A 62 15.27 -17.96 -13.78
CA PRO A 62 15.55 -17.11 -14.93
C PRO A 62 14.35 -16.90 -15.86
N ALA A 63 13.37 -17.81 -15.85
CA ALA A 63 12.13 -17.72 -16.64
C ALA A 63 11.07 -16.80 -16.00
N ASP A 64 11.09 -16.62 -14.67
CA ASP A 64 10.12 -15.80 -13.93
C ASP A 64 10.85 -14.75 -13.06
N ARG A 65 11.53 -13.82 -13.75
CA ARG A 65 12.31 -12.77 -13.08
C ARG A 65 11.39 -11.69 -12.50
N ILE A 66 11.71 -11.28 -11.29
CA ILE A 66 11.21 -10.05 -10.66
C ILE A 66 11.99 -8.89 -11.31
N LYS A 67 11.41 -8.27 -12.35
CA LYS A 67 11.94 -7.05 -12.95
C LYS A 67 11.55 -5.86 -12.06
N PRO A 68 12.49 -4.97 -11.70
CA PRO A 68 12.16 -3.71 -11.05
C PRO A 68 11.59 -2.74 -12.10
N THR A 69 10.33 -2.93 -12.46
CA THR A 69 9.58 -2.00 -13.31
C THR A 69 8.82 -1.03 -12.43
N LEU A 70 8.68 0.22 -12.88
CA LEU A 70 7.85 1.24 -12.21
C LEU A 70 6.36 0.84 -12.19
N MET A 71 5.97 -0.07 -13.10
CA MET A 71 4.63 -0.63 -13.17
C MET A 71 4.38 -1.53 -11.95
N PRO A 72 3.34 -1.23 -11.14
CA PRO A 72 2.93 -2.07 -10.02
C PRO A 72 2.71 -3.52 -10.47
N MET A 73 3.05 -4.45 -9.58
CA MET A 73 3.01 -5.88 -9.90
C MET A 73 1.58 -6.37 -10.15
N GLU A 74 0.58 -5.63 -9.65
CA GLU A 74 -0.84 -5.82 -9.88
C GLU A 74 -1.26 -5.66 -11.35
N PHE A 75 -0.49 -4.90 -12.15
CA PHE A 75 -0.74 -4.69 -13.58
C PHE A 75 0.02 -5.67 -14.49
N ARG A 76 0.68 -6.68 -13.91
CA ARG A 76 1.37 -7.72 -14.67
C ARG A 76 0.39 -8.82 -15.06
N GLU A 77 -0.64 -8.43 -15.80
CA GLU A 77 -1.65 -9.33 -16.35
C GLU A 77 -1.06 -10.16 -17.50
N GLU A 78 -1.35 -11.46 -17.50
CA GLU A 78 -0.89 -12.38 -18.56
C GLU A 78 -1.98 -12.66 -19.60
N ASP A 79 -3.23 -12.31 -19.30
CA ASP A 79 -4.43 -12.59 -20.11
C ASP A 79 -5.37 -11.37 -20.15
N GLU A 80 -6.10 -11.20 -21.26
CA GLU A 80 -7.09 -10.14 -21.50
C GLU A 80 -8.21 -10.15 -20.44
N GLY A 81 -8.60 -11.34 -19.96
CA GLY A 81 -9.59 -11.47 -18.89
C GLY A 81 -9.12 -10.81 -17.59
N GLN A 82 -7.84 -10.96 -17.24
CA GLN A 82 -7.25 -10.31 -16.07
C GLN A 82 -7.17 -8.80 -16.25
N GLN A 83 -6.81 -8.33 -17.44
CA GLN A 83 -6.79 -6.90 -17.78
C GLN A 83 -8.16 -6.25 -17.54
N TRP A 84 -9.24 -6.92 -17.95
CA TRP A 84 -10.60 -6.42 -17.74
C TRP A 84 -10.98 -6.32 -16.25
N ILE A 85 -10.58 -7.30 -15.44
CA ILE A 85 -10.81 -7.29 -13.99
C ILE A 85 -10.04 -6.16 -13.33
N THR A 86 -8.75 -6.01 -13.65
CA THR A 86 -7.93 -4.93 -13.11
C THR A 86 -8.47 -3.57 -13.53
N PHE A 87 -8.92 -3.41 -14.78
CA PHE A 87 -9.56 -2.18 -15.25
C PHE A 87 -10.78 -1.80 -14.41
N LYS A 88 -11.65 -2.76 -14.07
CA LYS A 88 -12.80 -2.50 -13.19
C LYS A 88 -12.37 -2.11 -11.78
N ALA A 89 -11.39 -2.81 -11.22
CA ALA A 89 -10.88 -2.54 -9.88
C ALA A 89 -10.23 -1.15 -9.81
N THR A 90 -9.38 -0.80 -10.76
CA THR A 90 -8.71 0.51 -10.81
C THR A 90 -9.67 1.64 -11.09
N ARG A 91 -10.70 1.42 -11.93
CA ARG A 91 -11.77 2.40 -12.12
C ARG A 91 -12.47 2.75 -10.80
N LYS A 92 -12.74 1.77 -9.94
CA LYS A 92 -13.34 2.04 -8.62
C LYS A 92 -12.38 2.78 -7.69
N VAL A 93 -11.12 2.39 -7.65
CA VAL A 93 -10.09 3.10 -6.86
C VAL A 93 -9.93 4.54 -7.33
N TYR A 94 -9.97 4.79 -8.63
CA TYR A 94 -9.92 6.13 -9.20
C TYR A 94 -11.13 6.98 -8.76
N ILE A 95 -12.35 6.44 -8.87
CA ILE A 95 -13.57 7.12 -8.40
C ILE A 95 -13.47 7.43 -6.91
N PHE A 96 -12.97 6.48 -6.11
CA PHE A 96 -12.73 6.69 -4.68
C PHE A 96 -11.80 7.89 -4.45
N PHE A 97 -10.61 7.93 -5.06
CA PHE A 97 -9.69 9.05 -4.90
C PHE A 97 -10.24 10.38 -5.38
N ALA A 98 -10.91 10.40 -6.53
CA ALA A 98 -11.54 11.61 -7.07
C ALA A 98 -12.57 12.19 -6.08
N SER A 99 -13.29 11.33 -5.36
CA SER A 99 -14.29 11.76 -4.36
C SER A 99 -13.70 12.11 -3.00
N ILE A 100 -12.73 11.34 -2.50
CA ILE A 100 -12.25 11.45 -1.12
C ILE A 100 -11.15 12.51 -0.96
N ILE A 101 -10.36 12.81 -2.01
CA ILE A 101 -9.29 13.81 -1.92
C ILE A 101 -9.85 15.20 -1.56
N PRO A 102 -10.88 15.74 -2.24
CA PRO A 102 -11.46 17.03 -1.86
C PRO A 102 -11.98 17.04 -0.43
N VAL A 103 -12.61 15.93 0.00
CA VAL A 103 -13.12 15.76 1.36
C VAL A 103 -11.95 15.78 2.36
N ALA A 104 -10.89 15.02 2.11
CA ALA A 104 -9.72 14.96 2.99
C ALA A 104 -9.02 16.33 3.12
N ILE A 105 -8.93 17.09 2.03
CA ILE A 105 -8.39 18.46 2.04
C ILE A 105 -9.28 19.38 2.87
N ALA A 106 -10.60 19.36 2.66
CA ALA A 106 -11.54 20.18 3.42
C ALA A 106 -11.52 19.83 4.92
N THR A 107 -11.49 18.53 5.25
CA THR A 107 -11.39 18.04 6.63
C THR A 107 -10.08 18.45 7.29
N THR A 108 -8.96 18.37 6.56
CA THR A 108 -7.64 18.82 7.05
C THR A 108 -7.62 20.33 7.31
N ALA A 109 -8.18 21.12 6.41
CA ALA A 109 -8.25 22.57 6.56
C ALA A 109 -9.16 22.98 7.74
N TYR A 110 -10.30 22.30 7.90
CA TYR A 110 -11.25 22.57 8.98
C TYR A 110 -10.70 22.16 10.36
N LEU A 111 -10.00 21.03 10.44
CA LEU A 111 -9.42 20.48 11.67
C LEU A 111 -7.90 20.72 11.74
N ASN A 112 -7.45 21.89 11.32
CA ASN A 112 -6.02 22.25 11.26
C ASN A 112 -5.29 22.20 12.63
N HIS A 113 -6.04 22.23 13.73
CA HIS A 113 -5.50 22.09 15.09
C HIS A 113 -5.02 20.66 15.40
N LEU A 114 -5.37 19.67 14.58
CA LEU A 114 -4.91 18.29 14.68
C LEU A 114 -3.77 18.03 13.69
N PRO A 115 -2.50 18.18 14.08
CA PRO A 115 -1.37 18.12 13.14
C PRO A 115 -1.13 16.72 12.56
N TYR A 116 -1.58 15.65 13.24
CA TYR A 116 -1.46 14.26 12.77
C TYR A 116 -2.57 13.85 11.79
N LEU A 117 -3.63 14.64 11.66
CA LEU A 117 -4.80 14.29 10.85
C LEU A 117 -4.49 14.05 9.36
N PRO A 118 -3.63 14.84 8.67
CA PRO A 118 -3.26 14.57 7.28
C PRO A 118 -2.63 13.18 7.12
N VAL A 119 -1.76 12.78 8.05
CA VAL A 119 -1.09 11.49 8.03
C VAL A 119 -2.10 10.34 8.20
N VAL A 120 -3.04 10.49 9.14
CA VAL A 120 -4.13 9.51 9.35
C VAL A 120 -4.99 9.38 8.10
N LEU A 121 -5.39 10.50 7.49
CA LEU A 121 -6.21 10.50 6.28
C LEU A 121 -5.48 9.84 5.10
N LEU A 122 -4.20 10.18 4.88
CA LEU A 122 -3.39 9.56 3.84
C LEU A 122 -3.23 8.05 4.05
N ALA A 123 -2.93 7.61 5.28
CA ALA A 123 -2.80 6.20 5.60
C ALA A 123 -4.13 5.46 5.42
N ALA A 124 -5.24 6.02 5.91
CA ALA A 124 -6.57 5.43 5.79
C ALA A 124 -7.02 5.33 4.31
N MET A 125 -6.83 6.40 3.53
CA MET A 125 -7.10 6.40 2.09
C MET A 125 -6.23 5.36 1.37
N GLY A 126 -4.94 5.31 1.70
CA GLY A 126 -4.00 4.38 1.10
C GLY A 126 -4.34 2.92 1.42
N VAL A 127 -4.76 2.59 2.65
CA VAL A 127 -5.25 1.25 3.01
C VAL A 127 -6.56 0.94 2.28
N THR A 128 -7.50 1.88 2.30
CA THR A 128 -8.83 1.70 1.68
C THR A 128 -8.72 1.44 0.18
N GLN A 129 -7.80 2.09 -0.52
CA GLN A 129 -7.57 1.86 -1.95
C GLN A 129 -7.27 0.38 -2.25
N TYR A 130 -6.44 -0.26 -1.43
CA TYR A 130 -6.02 -1.64 -1.62
C TYR A 130 -7.10 -2.62 -1.18
N VAL A 131 -7.91 -2.25 -0.18
CA VAL A 131 -9.11 -3.02 0.19
C VAL A 131 -10.14 -3.00 -0.94
N ILE A 132 -10.41 -1.83 -1.54
CA ILE A 132 -11.31 -1.71 -2.71
C ILE A 132 -10.77 -2.55 -3.88
N TYR A 133 -9.48 -2.41 -4.18
CA TYR A 133 -8.85 -3.18 -5.26
C TYR A 133 -8.97 -4.70 -5.01
N TRP A 134 -8.65 -5.15 -3.79
CA TRP A 134 -8.71 -6.56 -3.41
C TRP A 134 -10.13 -7.14 -3.46
N THR A 135 -11.11 -6.40 -2.95
CA THR A 135 -12.51 -6.84 -2.93
C THR A 135 -13.07 -6.96 -4.35
N GLU A 136 -12.74 -6.05 -5.25
CA GLU A 136 -13.13 -6.17 -6.66
C GLU A 136 -12.44 -7.33 -7.37
N LEU A 137 -11.16 -7.54 -7.08
CA LEU A 137 -10.42 -8.67 -7.65
C LEU A 137 -11.04 -10.01 -7.21
N ARG A 138 -11.41 -10.13 -5.94
CA ARG A 138 -12.10 -11.31 -5.37
C ARG A 138 -13.52 -11.51 -5.89
N LYS A 139 -14.18 -10.46 -6.36
CA LYS A 139 -15.54 -10.52 -6.89
C LYS A 139 -15.60 -11.05 -8.32
N HIS A 140 -14.52 -10.90 -9.06
CA HIS A 140 -14.45 -11.21 -10.49
C HIS A 140 -13.44 -12.33 -10.84
N ALA A 141 -12.64 -12.79 -9.87
CA ALA A 141 -11.80 -13.98 -9.95
C ALA A 141 -12.57 -15.26 -9.58
#